data_AF-A0A5R8MIU6-F1
#
_entry.id   AF-A0A5R8MIU6-F1
#
_cell.length_a   1.000
_cell.length_b   1.000
_cell.length_c   1.000
_cell.angle_alpha   90.00
_cell.angle_beta   90.00
_cell.angle_gamma   90.00
#
_symmetry.space_group_name_H-M   'P 1'
#
loop_
_entity.id
_entity.type
_entity.pdbx_description
1 polymer ?
#
loop_
_entity_poly.entity_id
_entity_poly.type
_entity_poly.pdbx_seq_one_letter_code
_entity_poly.pdbx_strand_id
1 'polypeptide(L)'
;MIFRTLSLLRSLQGAHHTVNDAQARIQQACDYRWLRGQLAHGMIGAREARLADGTPAVSVVLPFVASPERRRGGRWPDAPDEREACFVEGAHACRAAGAPGYRKLESLSRGLAEGGMAVLKDAARFQYLVDRQALRLTWRRVESLAPDLAGQLGYRLAAADSERHGLFLLEIRLPAAASDIALNGEWLDRCLDRYRRILPTPAD
;
A
#
# COMPACT_ATOMS: atom_id res chain seq x y z
N MET A 1 -11.29 -41.96 23.41
CA MET A 1 -11.44 -40.52 23.74
C MET A 1 -10.45 -39.59 23.00
N ILE A 2 -9.30 -40.06 22.51
CA ILE A 2 -8.27 -39.24 21.83
C ILE A 2 -8.77 -38.58 20.50
N PHE A 3 -9.66 -39.24 19.76
CA PHE A 3 -10.19 -38.71 18.50
C PHE A 3 -11.09 -37.46 18.64
N ARG A 4 -11.80 -37.30 19.77
CA ARG A 4 -12.62 -36.09 20.01
C ARG A 4 -11.76 -34.86 20.31
N THR A 5 -10.61 -35.05 20.97
CA THR A 5 -9.67 -33.98 21.32
C THR A 5 -8.92 -33.46 20.08
N LEU A 6 -8.57 -34.34 19.14
CA LEU A 6 -7.96 -33.95 17.86
C LEU A 6 -8.92 -33.18 16.96
N SER A 7 -10.21 -33.55 16.91
CA SER A 7 -11.23 -32.79 16.16
C SER A 7 -11.49 -31.41 16.75
N LEU A 8 -11.46 -31.27 18.09
CA LEU A 8 -11.56 -29.98 18.77
C LEU A 8 -10.34 -29.09 18.52
N LEU A 9 -9.12 -29.65 18.59
CA LEU A 9 -7.90 -28.92 18.24
C LEU A 9 -7.89 -28.47 16.78
N ARG A 10 -8.36 -29.32 15.86
CA ARG A 10 -8.45 -28.99 14.43
C ARG A 10 -9.54 -27.95 14.13
N SER A 11 -10.65 -27.96 14.87
CA SER A 11 -11.70 -26.93 14.80
C SER A 11 -11.22 -25.59 15.38
N LEU A 12 -10.49 -25.62 16.49
CA LEU A 12 -9.88 -24.42 17.09
C LEU A 12 -8.76 -23.86 16.21
N GLN A 13 -7.94 -24.71 15.60
CA GLN A 13 -6.94 -24.30 14.61
C GLN A 13 -7.61 -23.71 13.36
N GLY A 14 -8.68 -24.34 12.85
CA GLY A 14 -9.48 -23.81 11.74
C GLY A 14 -10.08 -22.44 12.05
N ALA A 15 -10.65 -22.26 13.24
CA ALA A 15 -11.20 -20.98 13.71
C ALA A 15 -10.11 -19.92 13.94
N HIS A 16 -8.92 -20.33 14.37
CA HIS A 16 -7.79 -19.41 14.56
C HIS A 16 -7.22 -18.93 13.22
N HIS A 17 -7.11 -19.83 12.23
CA HIS A 17 -6.70 -19.49 10.88
C HIS A 17 -7.69 -18.53 10.21
N THR A 18 -9.00 -18.76 10.35
CA THR A 18 -10.01 -17.84 9.79
C THR A 18 -9.99 -16.46 10.44
N VAL A 19 -9.68 -16.37 11.74
CA VAL A 19 -9.53 -15.07 12.43
C VAL A 19 -8.28 -14.32 11.97
N ASN A 20 -7.15 -15.00 11.82
CA ASN A 20 -5.92 -14.37 11.32
C ASN A 20 -6.08 -13.91 9.87
N ASP A 21 -6.74 -14.70 9.02
CA ASP A 21 -7.04 -14.35 7.63
C ASP A 21 -8.00 -13.16 7.56
N ALA A 22 -9.03 -13.12 8.42
CA ALA A 22 -9.92 -11.98 8.53
C ALA A 22 -9.17 -10.71 8.96
N GLN A 23 -8.28 -10.80 9.96
CA GLN A 23 -7.44 -9.67 10.38
C GLN A 23 -6.53 -9.18 9.25
N ALA A 24 -5.91 -10.11 8.51
CA ALA A 24 -5.08 -9.76 7.36
C ALA A 24 -5.89 -9.03 6.28
N ARG A 25 -7.09 -9.51 5.94
CA ARG A 25 -7.97 -8.84 4.98
C ARG A 25 -8.42 -7.46 5.45
N ILE A 26 -8.75 -7.31 6.73
CA ILE A 26 -9.12 -6.00 7.27
C ILE A 26 -7.93 -5.05 7.21
N GLN A 27 -6.72 -5.51 7.55
CA GLN A 27 -5.52 -4.70 7.43
C GLN A 27 -5.29 -4.26 5.97
N GLN A 28 -5.44 -5.16 5.00
CA GLN A 28 -5.33 -4.82 3.57
C GLN A 28 -6.36 -3.78 3.14
N ALA A 29 -7.59 -3.87 3.63
CA ALA A 29 -8.61 -2.85 3.37
C ALA A 29 -8.25 -1.50 4.00
N CYS A 30 -7.71 -1.49 5.22
CA CYS A 30 -7.20 -0.27 5.86
C CYS A 30 -6.06 0.36 5.06
N ASP A 31 -5.09 -0.45 4.63
CA ASP A 31 -3.94 0.00 3.82
C ASP A 31 -4.43 0.57 2.47
N TYR A 32 -5.41 -0.09 1.83
CA TYR A 32 -6.02 0.41 0.59
C TYR A 32 -6.70 1.76 0.77
N ARG A 33 -7.52 1.91 1.81
CA ARG A 33 -8.26 3.16 2.06
C ARG A 33 -7.34 4.31 2.41
N TRP A 34 -6.28 4.02 3.17
CA TRP A 34 -5.22 4.97 3.41
C TRP A 34 -4.57 5.38 2.09
N LEU A 35 -4.15 4.42 1.24
CA LEU A 35 -3.54 4.68 -0.06
C LEU A 35 -4.46 5.53 -0.97
N ARG A 36 -5.73 5.17 -1.01
CA ARG A 36 -6.80 5.87 -1.73
C ARG A 36 -6.92 7.33 -1.28
N GLY A 37 -6.82 7.59 0.02
CA GLY A 37 -6.83 8.94 0.59
C GLY A 37 -5.54 9.72 0.31
N GLN A 38 -4.39 9.05 0.21
CA GLN A 38 -3.10 9.70 -0.06
C GLN A 38 -2.92 10.09 -1.53
N LEU A 39 -3.65 9.47 -2.47
CA LEU A 39 -3.38 9.63 -3.90
C LEU A 39 -3.46 11.08 -4.41
N ALA A 40 -4.31 11.92 -3.79
CA ALA A 40 -4.41 13.36 -4.10
C ALA A 40 -3.13 14.15 -3.81
N HIS A 41 -2.25 13.60 -2.98
CA HIS A 41 -0.93 14.17 -2.69
C HIS A 41 0.17 13.60 -3.58
N GLY A 42 -0.16 12.69 -4.49
CA GLY A 42 0.80 12.07 -5.40
C GLY A 42 1.27 12.98 -6.51
N MET A 43 2.27 12.46 -7.22
CA MET A 43 2.88 13.07 -8.39
C MET A 43 3.13 11.98 -9.42
N ILE A 44 3.21 12.36 -10.69
CA ILE A 44 3.53 11.41 -11.75
C ILE A 44 5.05 11.26 -11.83
N GLY A 45 5.52 10.04 -11.58
CA GLY A 45 6.90 9.63 -11.82
C GLY A 45 7.07 9.22 -13.28
N ALA A 46 7.58 8.00 -13.52
CA ALA A 46 7.68 7.46 -14.87
C ALA A 46 6.30 7.25 -15.51
N ARG A 47 6.06 7.89 -16.65
CA ARG A 47 4.84 7.72 -17.47
C ARG A 47 4.82 6.41 -18.24
N GLU A 48 5.98 5.79 -18.42
CA GLU A 48 6.16 4.48 -19.04
C GLU A 48 6.73 3.51 -18.00
N ALA A 49 5.85 2.91 -17.20
CA ALA A 49 6.17 1.83 -16.28
C ALA A 49 5.49 0.53 -16.74
N ARG A 50 5.88 -0.58 -16.11
CA ARG A 50 5.20 -1.87 -16.27
C ARG A 50 4.96 -2.52 -14.93
N LEU A 51 3.86 -3.24 -14.79
CA LEU A 51 3.65 -4.18 -13.69
C LEU A 51 4.51 -5.44 -13.86
N ALA A 52 4.58 -6.26 -12.82
CA ALA A 52 5.36 -7.51 -12.85
C ALA A 52 4.91 -8.50 -13.95
N ASP A 53 3.66 -8.44 -14.39
CA ASP A 53 3.12 -9.26 -15.48
C ASP A 53 3.29 -8.61 -16.87
N GLY A 54 3.99 -7.48 -16.96
CA GLY A 54 4.23 -6.76 -18.20
C GLY A 54 3.13 -5.77 -18.60
N THR A 55 2.03 -5.69 -17.83
CA THR A 55 0.94 -4.73 -18.09
C THR A 55 1.48 -3.30 -18.08
N PRO A 56 1.17 -2.47 -19.11
CA PRO A 56 1.53 -1.06 -19.12
C PRO A 56 0.98 -0.33 -17.88
N ALA A 57 1.81 0.50 -17.27
CA ALA A 57 1.47 1.19 -16.05
C ALA A 57 2.02 2.62 -16.03
N VAL A 58 1.44 3.43 -15.15
CA VAL A 58 1.95 4.73 -14.76
C VAL A 58 2.48 4.64 -13.34
N SER A 59 3.65 5.23 -13.08
CA SER A 59 4.19 5.37 -11.73
C SER A 59 3.63 6.62 -11.08
N VAL A 60 3.02 6.47 -9.91
CA VAL A 60 2.64 7.56 -9.01
C VAL A 60 3.55 7.54 -7.80
N VAL A 61 4.14 8.68 -7.44
CA VAL A 61 5.03 8.83 -6.29
C VAL A 61 4.31 9.62 -5.19
N LEU A 62 4.22 9.02 -4.00
CA LEU A 62 3.71 9.67 -2.79
C LEU A 62 4.88 10.00 -1.84
N PRO A 63 5.11 11.29 -1.55
CA PRO A 63 6.22 11.71 -0.70
C PRO A 63 5.80 11.81 0.77
N PHE A 64 6.70 11.40 1.66
CA PHE A 64 6.51 11.41 3.10
C PHE A 64 7.83 11.80 3.78
N VAL A 65 7.78 12.63 4.84
CA VAL A 65 8.96 12.83 5.69
C VAL A 65 9.33 11.49 6.35
N ALA A 66 10.60 11.09 6.28
CA ALA A 66 11.11 9.85 6.86
C ALA A 66 11.41 10.00 8.36
N SER A 67 10.41 10.45 9.13
CA SER A 67 10.52 10.66 10.57
C SER A 67 11.01 9.39 11.29
N PRO A 68 11.65 9.52 12.46
CA PRO A 68 12.09 8.36 13.24
C PRO A 68 10.97 7.32 13.48
N GLU A 69 9.74 7.77 13.69
CA GLU A 69 8.57 6.90 13.86
C GLU A 69 8.27 6.07 12.60
N ARG A 70 8.26 6.69 11.42
CA ARG A 70 8.06 5.98 10.16
C ARG A 70 9.23 5.05 9.84
N ARG A 71 10.46 5.45 10.15
CA ARG A 71 11.64 4.59 9.99
C ARG A 71 11.53 3.31 10.83
N ARG A 72 10.89 3.33 12.00
CA ARG A 72 10.63 2.09 12.78
C ARG A 72 9.65 1.14 12.08
N GLY A 73 8.86 1.62 11.12
CA GLY A 73 7.95 0.80 10.32
C GLY A 73 8.64 -0.15 9.33
N GLY A 74 9.96 0.00 9.13
CA GLY A 74 10.79 -0.90 8.34
C GLY A 74 12.16 -1.14 8.99
N ARG A 75 12.95 -2.07 8.44
CA ARG A 75 14.35 -2.25 8.83
C ARG A 75 15.22 -1.41 7.90
N TRP A 76 15.42 -0.15 8.25
CA TRP A 76 16.24 0.78 7.48
C TRP A 76 17.66 0.85 8.05
N PRO A 77 18.71 0.81 7.22
CA PRO A 77 20.07 1.05 7.67
C PRO A 77 20.24 2.42 8.33
N ASP A 78 21.18 2.52 9.26
CA ASP A 78 21.55 3.78 9.91
C ASP A 78 22.35 4.69 8.97
N ALA A 79 23.26 4.09 8.18
CA ALA A 79 24.06 4.78 7.19
C ALA A 79 23.18 5.32 6.04
N PRO A 80 23.24 6.63 5.71
CA PRO A 80 22.44 7.23 4.64
C PRO A 80 22.65 6.58 3.26
N ASP A 81 23.89 6.28 2.89
CA ASP A 81 24.20 5.71 1.57
C ASP A 81 23.64 4.29 1.41
N GLU A 82 23.77 3.45 2.44
CA GLU A 82 23.14 2.12 2.47
C GLU A 82 21.61 2.22 2.42
N ARG A 83 21.05 3.24 3.07
CA ARG A 83 19.61 3.46 3.08
C ARG A 83 19.07 3.84 1.70
N GLU A 84 19.80 4.62 0.92
CA GLU A 84 19.41 4.94 -0.47
C GLU A 84 19.45 3.71 -1.39
N ALA A 85 20.32 2.75 -1.12
CA ALA A 85 20.38 1.49 -1.86
C ALA A 85 19.24 0.52 -1.49
N CYS A 86 18.56 0.75 -0.37
CA CYS A 86 17.51 -0.11 0.15
C CYS A 86 16.09 0.33 -0.26
N PHE A 87 15.18 -0.64 -0.30
CA PHE A 87 13.76 -0.42 -0.54
C PHE A 87 12.90 -1.40 0.26
N VAL A 88 11.63 -1.04 0.47
CA VAL A 88 10.61 -1.91 1.07
C VAL A 88 9.50 -2.11 0.05
N GLU A 89 9.09 -3.35 -0.19
CA GLU A 89 8.07 -3.68 -1.20
C GLU A 89 6.79 -4.29 -0.60
N GLY A 90 5.75 -4.31 -1.42
CA GLY A 90 4.49 -5.00 -1.13
C GLY A 90 3.73 -4.39 0.04
N ALA A 91 3.04 -5.24 0.82
CA ALA A 91 2.16 -4.81 1.91
C ALA A 91 2.88 -4.01 3.02
N HIS A 92 4.20 -4.17 3.15
CA HIS A 92 4.98 -3.43 4.15
C HIS A 92 5.30 -2.01 3.72
N ALA A 93 5.28 -1.71 2.41
CA ALA A 93 5.60 -0.39 1.89
C ALA A 93 4.64 0.68 2.41
N CYS A 94 3.33 0.43 2.39
CA CYS A 94 2.34 1.37 2.93
C CYS A 94 2.50 1.58 4.43
N ARG A 95 2.75 0.52 5.21
CA ARG A 95 2.95 0.63 6.66
C ARG A 95 4.22 1.39 7.03
N ALA A 96 5.32 1.12 6.33
CA ALA A 96 6.57 1.87 6.49
C ALA A 96 6.42 3.35 6.08
N ALA A 97 5.52 3.65 5.13
CA ALA A 97 5.14 5.02 4.78
C ALA A 97 4.20 5.69 5.81
N GLY A 98 3.65 4.93 6.76
CA GLY A 98 2.80 5.44 7.84
C GLY A 98 1.31 5.11 7.71
N ALA A 99 0.94 4.10 6.90
CA ALA A 99 -0.42 3.57 6.92
C ALA A 99 -0.79 3.06 8.32
N PRO A 100 -2.01 3.35 8.82
CA PRO A 100 -2.41 2.96 10.15
C PRO A 100 -2.54 1.42 10.25
N GLY A 101 -1.99 0.87 11.33
CA GLY A 101 -2.31 -0.51 11.72
C GLY A 101 -3.78 -0.62 12.13
N TYR A 102 -4.40 -1.73 11.76
CA TYR A 102 -5.74 -2.09 12.18
C TYR A 102 -5.81 -2.14 13.72
N ARG A 103 -6.69 -1.31 14.31
CA ARG A 103 -6.99 -1.34 15.76
C ARG A 103 -8.24 -2.18 15.99
N LYS A 104 -8.11 -3.19 16.84
CA LYS A 104 -9.00 -4.37 16.96
C LYS A 104 -10.50 -4.12 17.20
N LEU A 105 -10.97 -2.90 17.51
CA LEU A 105 -12.39 -2.65 17.86
C LEU A 105 -13.07 -1.62 16.96
N GLU A 106 -12.52 -0.41 16.81
CA GLU A 106 -13.13 0.65 15.98
C GLU A 106 -13.05 0.39 14.47
N SER A 107 -11.98 -0.27 14.02
CA SER A 107 -11.82 -0.59 12.59
C SER A 107 -12.73 -1.74 12.15
N LEU A 108 -13.07 -2.65 13.08
CA LEU A 108 -14.07 -3.70 12.85
C LEU A 108 -15.49 -3.13 12.84
N SER A 109 -15.82 -2.22 13.78
CA SER A 109 -17.15 -1.61 13.82
C SER A 109 -17.44 -0.76 12.59
N ARG A 110 -16.43 -0.04 12.07
CA ARG A 110 -16.56 0.69 10.80
C ARG A 110 -16.65 -0.22 9.59
N GLY A 111 -15.88 -1.32 9.56
CA GLY A 111 -16.01 -2.36 8.53
C GLY A 111 -17.37 -3.07 8.55
N LEU A 112 -18.00 -3.19 9.72
CA LEU A 112 -19.38 -3.67 9.86
C LEU A 112 -20.39 -2.63 9.35
N ALA A 113 -20.17 -1.35 9.66
CA ALA A 113 -21.05 -0.24 9.25
C ALA A 113 -21.00 0.06 7.74
N GLU A 114 -19.85 -0.15 7.10
CA GLU A 114 -19.65 0.02 5.64
C GLU A 114 -20.03 -1.23 4.83
N GLY A 115 -20.37 -2.34 5.50
CA GLY A 115 -20.73 -3.62 4.91
C GLY A 115 -19.52 -4.50 4.56
N GLY A 116 -19.57 -5.78 4.94
CA GLY A 116 -18.46 -6.73 4.76
C GLY A 116 -17.98 -6.87 3.30
N MET A 117 -18.86 -6.63 2.32
CA MET A 117 -18.50 -6.64 0.90
C MET A 117 -17.53 -5.50 0.52
N ALA A 118 -17.68 -4.31 1.10
CA ALA A 118 -16.80 -3.18 0.82
C ALA A 118 -15.37 -3.47 1.35
N VAL A 119 -15.26 -4.04 2.55
CA VAL A 119 -13.98 -4.48 3.12
C VAL A 119 -13.32 -5.53 2.23
N LEU A 120 -14.07 -6.53 1.77
CA LEU A 120 -13.54 -7.55 0.86
C LEU A 120 -13.09 -6.93 -0.46
N LYS A 121 -13.84 -5.98 -1.03
CA LYS A 121 -13.46 -5.31 -2.27
C LYS A 121 -12.14 -4.54 -2.11
N ASP A 122 -12.02 -3.75 -1.06
CA ASP A 122 -10.82 -2.95 -0.75
C ASP A 122 -9.60 -3.83 -0.46
N ALA A 123 -9.76 -4.85 0.39
CA ALA A 123 -8.69 -5.81 0.69
C ALA A 123 -8.16 -6.45 -0.60
N ALA A 124 -9.08 -6.83 -1.47
CA ALA A 124 -8.76 -7.55 -2.68
C ALA A 124 -8.08 -6.62 -3.71
N ARG A 125 -8.46 -5.33 -3.79
CA ARG A 125 -7.76 -4.32 -4.59
C ARG A 125 -6.32 -4.12 -4.12
N PHE A 126 -6.11 -4.07 -2.80
CA PHE A 126 -4.77 -4.02 -2.23
C PHE A 126 -3.96 -5.27 -2.55
N GLN A 127 -4.57 -6.46 -2.42
CA GLN A 127 -3.91 -7.71 -2.75
C GLN A 127 -3.42 -7.72 -4.21
N TYR A 128 -4.19 -7.20 -5.15
CA TYR A 128 -3.73 -7.06 -6.53
C TYR A 128 -2.47 -6.19 -6.64
N LEU A 129 -2.40 -5.06 -5.94
CA LEU A 129 -1.19 -4.23 -5.93
C LEU A 129 0.02 -5.00 -5.38
N VAL A 130 -0.18 -5.81 -4.34
CA VAL A 130 0.88 -6.66 -3.76
C VAL A 130 1.31 -7.74 -4.76
N ASP A 131 0.36 -8.47 -5.35
CA ASP A 131 0.62 -9.56 -6.29
C ASP A 131 1.35 -9.08 -7.55
N ARG A 132 1.07 -7.85 -7.98
CA ARG A 132 1.73 -7.22 -9.13
C ARG A 132 3.03 -6.49 -8.78
N GLN A 133 3.50 -6.62 -7.54
CA GLN A 133 4.66 -5.91 -7.00
C GLN A 133 4.59 -4.39 -7.23
N ALA A 134 3.38 -3.84 -7.23
CA ALA A 134 3.13 -2.46 -7.64
C ALA A 134 3.57 -1.43 -6.60
N LEU A 135 3.92 -1.85 -5.38
CA LEU A 135 4.24 -0.96 -4.26
C LEU A 135 5.72 -1.08 -3.90
N ARG A 136 6.42 0.05 -3.93
CA ARG A 136 7.81 0.17 -3.52
C ARG A 136 8.04 1.46 -2.74
N LEU A 137 8.59 1.37 -1.55
CA LEU A 137 9.01 2.48 -0.72
C LEU A 137 10.54 2.60 -0.79
N THR A 138 11.04 3.79 -1.11
CA THR A 138 12.47 4.11 -1.08
C THR A 138 12.74 5.26 -0.14
N TRP A 139 13.96 5.36 0.36
CA TRP A 139 14.42 6.54 1.09
C TRP A 139 15.37 7.37 0.23
N ARG A 140 15.22 8.69 0.23
CA ARG A 140 16.11 9.61 -0.50
C ARG A 140 16.46 10.82 0.35
N ARG A 141 17.71 11.27 0.23
CA ARG A 141 18.09 12.63 0.59
C ARG A 141 17.41 13.63 -0.34
N VAL A 142 17.19 14.85 0.14
CA VAL A 142 16.56 15.90 -0.66
C VAL A 142 17.45 16.27 -1.85
N GLU A 143 18.76 16.35 -1.63
CA GLU A 143 19.78 16.63 -2.63
C GLU A 143 19.95 15.52 -3.69
N SER A 144 19.58 14.27 -3.36
CA SER A 144 19.68 13.12 -4.27
C SER A 144 18.43 12.94 -5.16
N LEU A 145 17.43 13.81 -5.03
CA LEU A 145 16.20 13.70 -5.83
C LEU A 145 16.43 14.07 -7.28
N ALA A 146 15.72 13.39 -8.19
CA ALA A 146 15.67 13.80 -9.59
C ALA A 146 15.12 15.24 -9.69
N PRO A 147 15.69 16.11 -10.56
CA PRO A 147 15.29 17.51 -10.67
C PRO A 147 13.79 17.72 -10.89
N ASP A 148 13.17 16.89 -11.72
CA ASP A 148 11.73 16.97 -12.01
C ASP A 148 10.89 16.68 -10.76
N LEU A 149 11.31 15.69 -9.96
CA LEU A 149 10.63 15.32 -8.73
C LEU A 149 10.87 16.38 -7.65
N ALA A 150 12.10 16.89 -7.52
CA ALA A 150 12.43 17.99 -6.62
C ALA A 150 11.63 19.26 -6.95
N GLY A 151 11.47 19.59 -8.23
CA GLY A 151 10.66 20.73 -8.68
C GLY A 151 9.18 20.57 -8.36
N GLN A 152 8.60 19.38 -8.60
CA GLN A 152 7.20 19.09 -8.24
C GLN A 152 6.96 19.09 -6.72
N LEU A 153 7.98 18.68 -5.97
CA LEU A 153 7.94 18.65 -4.52
C LEU A 153 8.18 20.03 -3.88
N GLY A 154 8.86 20.95 -4.58
CA GLY A 154 9.15 22.35 -4.23
C GLY A 154 8.83 22.77 -2.80
N TYR A 155 7.59 23.23 -2.56
CA TYR A 155 7.15 23.79 -1.28
C TYR A 155 7.01 22.74 -0.15
N ARG A 156 6.76 21.46 -0.48
CA ARG A 156 6.58 20.38 0.51
C ARG A 156 7.90 19.91 1.12
N LEU A 157 9.03 20.21 0.47
CA LEU A 157 10.38 19.91 0.94
C LEU A 157 10.96 20.98 1.83
N ALA A 158 10.44 22.20 1.77
CA ALA A 158 10.94 23.35 2.53
C ALA A 158 10.71 23.26 4.06
N ALA A 159 10.26 22.12 4.56
CA ALA A 159 10.20 21.86 5.99
C ALA A 159 11.56 21.31 6.48
N ALA A 160 12.15 21.95 7.49
CA ALA A 160 13.43 21.56 8.11
C ALA A 160 13.49 20.05 8.49
N ASP A 161 12.34 19.43 8.76
CA ASP A 161 12.24 18.01 9.05
C ASP A 161 12.59 17.11 7.86
N SER A 162 12.31 17.54 6.62
CA SER A 162 12.64 16.80 5.39
C SER A 162 14.15 16.81 5.13
N GLU A 163 14.84 17.92 5.39
CA GLU A 163 16.30 18.00 5.31
C GLU A 163 16.96 17.14 6.40
N ARG A 164 16.42 17.18 7.62
CA ARG A 164 16.97 16.44 8.77
C ARG A 164 16.78 14.92 8.66
N HIS A 165 15.65 14.47 8.11
CA HIS A 165 15.27 13.05 8.14
C HIS A 165 15.27 12.39 6.75
N GLY A 166 15.38 13.16 5.68
CA GLY A 166 15.16 12.70 4.32
C GLY A 166 13.70 12.35 4.06
N LEU A 167 13.47 11.75 2.90
CA LEU A 167 12.13 11.45 2.40
C LEU A 167 11.94 9.97 2.18
N PHE A 168 10.76 9.51 2.50
CA PHE A 168 10.20 8.29 1.96
C PHE A 168 9.39 8.59 0.71
N LEU A 169 9.70 7.89 -0.37
CA LEU A 169 8.98 7.95 -1.64
C LEU A 169 8.30 6.61 -1.85
N LEU A 170 6.97 6.59 -1.67
CA LEU A 170 6.15 5.43 -1.98
C LEU A 170 5.74 5.50 -3.45
N GLU A 171 6.36 4.67 -4.26
CA GLU A 171 5.98 4.43 -5.65
C GLU A 171 4.83 3.42 -5.73
N ILE A 172 3.84 3.77 -6.52
CA ILE A 172 2.69 2.93 -6.87
C ILE A 172 2.63 2.83 -8.40
N ARG A 173 2.79 1.63 -8.93
CA ARG A 173 2.59 1.35 -10.35
C ARG A 173 1.12 1.00 -10.60
N LEU A 174 0.42 1.80 -11.39
CA LEU A 174 -1.01 1.65 -11.65
C LEU A 174 -1.27 1.31 -13.12
N PRO A 175 -2.12 0.31 -13.42
CA PRO A 175 -2.41 -0.09 -14.79
C PRO A 175 -3.31 0.95 -15.46
N ALA A 176 -2.71 1.98 -16.03
CA ALA A 176 -3.37 3.11 -16.67
C ALA A 176 -2.56 3.58 -17.89
N ALA A 177 -3.22 4.26 -18.82
CA ALA A 177 -2.53 4.95 -19.91
C ALA A 177 -2.05 6.33 -19.43
N ALA A 178 -0.94 6.81 -19.98
CA ALA A 178 -0.35 8.10 -19.60
C ALA A 178 -1.27 9.32 -19.88
N SER A 179 -2.30 9.16 -20.72
CA SER A 179 -3.30 10.18 -21.06
C SER A 179 -4.52 10.21 -20.15
N ASP A 180 -4.75 9.18 -19.33
CA ASP A 180 -5.95 9.01 -18.49
C ASP A 180 -5.56 8.95 -17.02
N ILE A 181 -4.98 10.04 -16.52
CA ILE A 181 -4.45 10.15 -15.16
C ILE A 181 -5.27 11.16 -14.38
N ALA A 182 -5.89 10.73 -13.28
CA ALA A 182 -6.49 11.61 -12.29
C ALA A 182 -6.03 11.17 -10.89
N LEU A 183 -5.23 11.98 -10.21
CA LEU A 183 -4.65 11.62 -8.90
C LEU A 183 -5.70 11.74 -7.78
N ASN A 184 -6.69 10.86 -7.77
CA ASN A 184 -7.71 10.77 -6.73
C ASN A 184 -8.15 9.33 -6.48
N GLY A 185 -8.82 9.11 -5.35
CA GLY A 185 -9.24 7.77 -4.93
C GLY A 185 -10.18 7.06 -5.90
N GLU A 186 -11.06 7.77 -6.59
CA GLU A 186 -11.99 7.17 -7.55
C GLU A 186 -11.29 6.66 -8.80
N TRP A 187 -10.26 7.37 -9.27
CA TRP A 187 -9.44 6.90 -10.38
C TRP A 187 -8.66 5.64 -10.00
N LEU A 188 -8.11 5.56 -8.79
CA LEU A 188 -7.49 4.33 -8.29
C LEU A 188 -8.47 3.17 -8.29
N ASP A 189 -9.67 3.39 -7.75
CA ASP A 189 -10.75 2.39 -7.74
C ASP A 189 -11.06 1.89 -9.16
N ARG A 190 -11.24 2.81 -10.14
CA ARG A 190 -11.52 2.47 -11.53
C ARG A 190 -10.36 1.73 -12.20
N CYS A 191 -9.11 2.13 -11.96
CA CYS A 191 -7.94 1.47 -12.51
C CYS A 191 -7.89 0.02 -12.04
N LEU A 192 -8.03 -0.23 -10.74
CA LEU A 192 -7.91 -1.58 -10.20
C LEU A 192 -9.14 -2.44 -10.51
N ASP A 193 -10.34 -1.87 -10.51
CA ASP A 193 -11.56 -2.58 -10.87
C ASP A 193 -11.58 -3.00 -12.36
N ARG A 194 -10.93 -2.24 -13.26
CA ARG A 194 -10.85 -2.62 -14.68
C ARG A 194 -10.04 -3.90 -14.90
N TYR A 195 -8.94 -4.07 -14.17
CA TYR A 195 -8.03 -5.21 -14.34
C TYR A 195 -8.31 -6.37 -13.39
N ARG A 196 -9.22 -6.18 -12.44
CA ARG A 196 -9.75 -7.25 -11.62
C ARG A 196 -11.17 -7.60 -12.08
N ARG A 197 -11.39 -8.85 -12.45
CA ARG A 197 -12.74 -9.44 -12.41
C ARG A 197 -13.18 -9.56 -10.95
N ILE A 198 -13.58 -8.45 -10.33
CA ILE A 198 -14.07 -8.44 -8.93
C ILE A 198 -15.52 -8.91 -8.94
N LEU A 199 -15.73 -10.22 -9.15
CA LEU A 199 -16.81 -11.11 -8.69
C LEU A 199 -16.79 -12.41 -9.54
N PRO A 200 -17.22 -13.57 -8.98
CA PRO A 200 -17.03 -14.87 -9.61
C PRO A 200 -17.91 -15.02 -10.86
N THR A 201 -17.37 -15.69 -11.88
CA THR A 201 -18.18 -16.26 -12.96
C THR A 201 -19.17 -17.24 -12.31
N PRO A 202 -20.49 -17.12 -12.55
CA PRO A 202 -21.42 -18.17 -12.11
C PRO A 202 -20.95 -19.49 -12.73
N ALA A 203 -20.92 -20.55 -11.91
CA ALA A 203 -20.72 -21.89 -12.42
C ALA A 203 -21.91 -22.22 -13.34
N ASP A 204 -21.62 -22.63 -14.56
CA ASP A 204 -22.58 -23.37 -15.39
C ASP A 204 -22.85 -24.74 -14.75
#